data_AF-A0A847A7Q5-F1
#
_entry.id   AF-A0A847A7Q5-F1
#
_cell.length_a   1.000
_cell.length_b   1.000
_cell.length_c   1.000
_cell.angle_alpha   90.00
_cell.angle_beta   90.00
_cell.angle_gamma   90.00
#
_symmetry.space_group_name_H-M   'P 1'
#
loop_
_entity.id
_entity.type
_entity.pdbx_description
1 polymer ?
#
loop_
_entity_poly.entity_id
_entity_poly.type
_entity_poly.pdbx_seq_one_letter_code
_entity_poly.pdbx_strand_id
1 'polypeptide(L)'
;AERGVYLTQGYGLTEAAPNVLYLRPEEFADHPGAVGRPYPSVDTCIVDPETLLPLDGPATGELWVRGPSLFAGYLDDPAATARAMHDGWLRTGDLVSRDSSGVYCVVDRLKNIYVSGGENVAPAEVEAALASHPLVAEAAVIGVPDPVWGERGFAFVVTHEPLSADELLAFVRTRLAGFKLPAYVEFVDELPRSTIEKVAKHRLRELAANLRAAREGRQHAER
;
A
#
# COMPACT_ATOMS: atom_id res chain seq x y z
N ALA A 1 -19.15 2.76 -20.60
CA ALA A 1 -19.57 2.14 -21.87
C ALA A 1 -20.83 2.80 -22.46
N GLU A 2 -21.96 2.87 -21.74
CA GLU A 2 -23.23 3.40 -22.29
C GLU A 2 -23.19 4.86 -22.77
N ARG A 3 -22.26 5.68 -22.26
CA ARG A 3 -22.05 7.07 -22.72
C ARG A 3 -20.91 7.24 -23.74
N GLY A 4 -20.34 6.15 -24.27
CA GLY A 4 -19.21 6.20 -25.21
C GLY A 4 -17.88 6.67 -24.62
N VAL A 5 -17.79 6.82 -23.28
CA VAL A 5 -16.56 7.13 -22.56
C VAL A 5 -16.01 5.85 -21.92
N TYR A 6 -14.73 5.60 -22.16
CA TYR A 6 -13.97 4.52 -21.54
C TYR A 6 -13.26 5.03 -20.29
N LEU A 7 -13.42 4.29 -19.20
CA LEU A 7 -12.61 4.47 -18.00
C LEU A 7 -11.41 3.53 -18.13
N THR A 8 -10.22 4.08 -17.89
CA THR A 8 -8.96 3.34 -17.91
C THR A 8 -8.19 3.69 -16.65
N GLN A 9 -7.50 2.70 -16.10
CA GLN A 9 -6.56 2.92 -15.00
C GLN A 9 -5.15 3.02 -15.57
N GLY A 10 -4.32 3.76 -14.86
CA GLY A 10 -2.90 3.84 -15.13
C GLY A 10 -2.16 4.08 -13.82
N TYR A 11 -0.85 3.93 -13.90
CA TYR A 11 0.03 4.20 -12.78
C TYR A 11 1.22 5.02 -13.25
N GLY A 12 1.67 5.91 -12.39
CA GLY A 12 3.00 6.46 -12.45
C GLY A 12 3.26 7.50 -11.37
N LEU A 13 4.31 8.27 -11.60
CA LEU A 13 4.92 9.17 -10.65
C LEU A 13 5.60 10.31 -11.42
N THR A 14 5.74 11.46 -10.75
CA THR A 14 6.30 12.69 -11.34
C THR A 14 7.66 12.46 -11.99
N GLU A 15 8.49 11.63 -11.35
CA GLU A 15 9.86 11.30 -11.73
C GLU A 15 9.96 10.51 -13.05
N ALA A 16 8.84 9.99 -13.57
CA ALA A 16 8.77 9.26 -14.84
C ALA A 16 7.74 9.85 -15.83
N ALA A 17 7.31 11.09 -15.58
CA ALA A 17 6.42 11.90 -16.41
C ALA A 17 5.09 11.25 -16.84
N PRO A 18 3.99 11.63 -16.17
CA PRO A 18 3.53 11.09 -14.90
C PRO A 18 3.00 9.64 -14.99
N ASN A 19 2.88 9.05 -16.17
CA ASN A 19 2.29 7.72 -16.35
C ASN A 19 3.29 6.76 -17.01
N VAL A 20 3.43 5.58 -16.44
CA VAL A 20 4.35 4.52 -16.89
C VAL A 20 3.63 3.23 -17.21
N LEU A 21 2.49 2.97 -16.57
CA LEU A 21 1.60 1.84 -16.87
C LEU A 21 0.23 2.36 -17.31
N TYR A 22 -0.41 1.63 -18.22
CA TYR A 22 -1.79 1.87 -18.60
C TYR A 22 -2.53 0.56 -18.82
N LEU A 23 -3.79 0.51 -18.38
CA LEU A 23 -4.71 -0.57 -18.67
C LEU A 23 -5.56 -0.18 -19.88
N ARG A 24 -5.56 -1.05 -20.89
CA ARG A 24 -6.40 -0.84 -22.07
C ARG A 24 -7.87 -0.91 -21.67
N PRO A 25 -8.76 -0.06 -22.22
CA PRO A 25 -10.19 -0.10 -21.92
C PRO A 25 -10.81 -1.49 -22.02
N GLU A 26 -10.36 -2.30 -22.98
CA GLU A 26 -10.86 -3.64 -23.23
C GLU A 26 -10.46 -4.64 -22.13
N GLU A 27 -9.35 -4.39 -21.42
CA GLU A 27 -8.85 -5.25 -20.34
C GLU A 27 -9.45 -4.91 -18.97
N PHE A 28 -10.14 -3.77 -18.85
CA PHE A 28 -10.63 -3.25 -17.57
C PHE A 28 -11.59 -4.22 -16.86
N ALA A 29 -12.49 -4.85 -17.60
CA ALA A 29 -13.48 -5.76 -17.02
C ALA A 29 -12.86 -7.04 -16.45
N ASP A 30 -11.77 -7.50 -17.08
CA ASP A 30 -11.11 -8.77 -16.74
C ASP A 30 -10.04 -8.60 -15.66
N HIS A 31 -9.59 -7.37 -15.39
CA HIS A 31 -8.50 -7.06 -14.46
C HIS A 31 -8.90 -5.96 -13.45
N PRO A 32 -9.84 -6.23 -12.54
CA PRO A 32 -10.25 -5.26 -11.53
C PRO A 32 -9.07 -4.87 -10.63
N GLY A 33 -8.78 -3.56 -10.54
CA GLY A 33 -7.69 -3.01 -9.73
C GLY A 33 -6.31 -3.07 -10.36
N ALA A 34 -6.20 -3.56 -11.61
CA ALA A 34 -4.94 -3.51 -12.35
C ALA A 34 -4.60 -2.10 -12.81
N VAL A 35 -3.32 -1.77 -12.76
CA VAL A 35 -2.76 -0.53 -13.31
C VAL A 35 -2.17 -0.72 -14.71
N GLY A 36 -2.21 -1.96 -15.21
CA GLY A 36 -2.02 -2.28 -16.62
C GLY A 36 -0.60 -2.65 -16.98
N ARG A 37 -0.12 -2.16 -18.12
CA ARG A 37 1.14 -2.58 -18.76
C ARG A 37 1.99 -1.36 -19.13
N PRO A 38 3.31 -1.54 -19.32
CA PRO A 38 4.19 -0.43 -19.69
C PRO A 38 3.74 0.28 -20.97
N TYR A 39 3.86 1.61 -20.98
CA TYR A 39 3.74 2.39 -22.21
C TYR A 39 4.82 1.98 -23.23
N PRO A 40 4.59 2.22 -24.54
CA PRO A 40 5.63 2.10 -25.53
C PRO A 40 6.88 2.90 -25.11
N SER A 41 8.06 2.30 -25.30
CA SER A 41 9.35 2.89 -24.92
C SER A 41 9.59 3.09 -23.42
N VAL A 42 8.73 2.54 -22.55
CA VAL A 42 8.96 2.43 -21.12
C VAL A 42 9.34 0.99 -20.79
N ASP A 43 10.56 0.80 -20.32
CA ASP A 43 11.02 -0.46 -19.75
C ASP A 43 10.61 -0.53 -18.29
N THR A 44 10.15 -1.70 -17.85
CA THR A 44 9.86 -1.97 -16.44
C THR A 44 10.45 -3.31 -16.02
N CYS A 45 10.97 -3.39 -14.80
CA CYS A 45 11.27 -4.66 -14.14
C CYS A 45 10.70 -4.68 -12.73
N ILE A 46 10.41 -5.88 -12.24
CA ILE A 46 10.12 -6.11 -10.82
C ILE A 46 11.43 -6.53 -10.19
N VAL A 47 11.80 -5.89 -9.09
CA VAL A 47 13.04 -6.17 -8.37
C VAL A 47 12.72 -6.59 -6.94
N ASP A 48 13.37 -7.64 -6.47
CA ASP A 48 13.29 -8.02 -5.07
C ASP A 48 13.97 -6.93 -4.21
N PRO A 49 13.25 -6.32 -3.24
CA PRO A 49 13.75 -5.16 -2.51
C PRO A 49 14.90 -5.47 -1.55
N GLU A 50 15.13 -6.75 -1.21
CA GLU A 50 16.18 -7.19 -0.30
C GLU A 50 17.46 -7.55 -1.06
N THR A 51 17.33 -8.36 -2.10
CA THR A 51 18.46 -8.86 -2.91
C THR A 51 18.85 -7.92 -4.03
N LEU A 52 17.97 -6.98 -4.40
CA LEU A 52 18.09 -6.09 -5.57
C LEU A 52 18.22 -6.84 -6.90
N LEU A 53 17.74 -8.08 -6.96
CA LEU A 53 17.76 -8.89 -8.16
C LEU A 53 16.43 -8.77 -8.93
N PRO A 54 16.47 -8.68 -10.27
CA PRO A 54 15.25 -8.73 -11.08
C PRO A 54 14.51 -10.05 -10.92
N LEU A 55 13.19 -9.97 -10.91
CA LEU A 55 12.27 -11.11 -10.86
C LEU A 55 11.59 -11.30 -12.22
N ASP A 56 11.76 -12.50 -12.78
CA ASP A 56 11.17 -12.92 -14.06
C ASP A 56 9.75 -13.50 -13.88
N GLY A 57 8.94 -13.45 -14.93
CA GLY A 57 7.60 -14.04 -14.93
C GLY A 57 6.63 -13.42 -13.90
N PRO A 58 5.65 -14.20 -13.38
CA PRO A 58 4.77 -13.72 -12.32
C PRO A 58 5.55 -13.48 -11.03
N ALA A 59 5.51 -12.26 -10.50
CA ALA A 59 6.32 -11.88 -9.35
C ALA A 59 5.69 -10.71 -8.58
N THR A 60 6.11 -10.52 -7.33
CA THR A 60 5.82 -9.33 -6.52
C THR A 60 7.13 -8.73 -6.02
N GLY A 61 7.31 -7.42 -6.18
CA GLY A 61 8.56 -6.73 -5.85
C GLY A 61 8.47 -5.24 -6.14
N GLU A 62 9.58 -4.51 -5.93
CA GLU A 62 9.66 -3.09 -6.24
C GLU A 62 9.60 -2.87 -7.76
N LEU A 63 8.72 -1.97 -8.21
CA LEU A 63 8.69 -1.57 -9.62
C LEU A 63 9.86 -0.65 -9.91
N TRP A 64 10.70 -1.04 -10.86
CA TRP A 64 11.75 -0.21 -11.41
C TRP A 64 11.40 0.18 -12.85
N VAL A 65 11.66 1.43 -13.20
CA VAL A 65 11.26 2.00 -14.50
C VAL A 65 12.46 2.62 -15.20
N ARG A 66 12.56 2.42 -16.51
CA ARG A 66 13.56 3.09 -17.35
C ARG A 66 12.92 3.55 -18.66
N GLY A 67 13.31 4.71 -19.16
CA GLY A 67 12.78 5.22 -20.41
C GLY A 67 13.16 6.67 -20.66
N PRO A 68 12.76 7.22 -21.82
CA PRO A 68 13.06 8.60 -22.19
C PRO A 68 12.30 9.63 -21.34
N SER A 69 11.28 9.19 -20.59
CA SER A 69 10.42 10.04 -19.76
C SER A 69 10.95 10.26 -18.34
N LEU A 70 12.08 9.65 -17.97
CA LEU A 70 12.66 9.86 -16.65
C LEU A 70 13.11 11.32 -16.48
N PHE A 71 12.87 11.85 -15.28
CA PHE A 71 13.34 13.15 -14.86
C PHE A 71 14.87 13.31 -14.97
N ALA A 72 15.35 14.55 -14.94
CA ALA A 72 16.79 14.84 -14.86
C ALA A 72 17.38 14.66 -13.44
N GLY A 73 16.52 14.45 -12.44
CA GLY A 73 16.88 14.40 -11.02
C GLY A 73 16.12 15.43 -10.18
N TYR A 74 16.28 15.35 -8.87
CA TYR A 74 15.75 16.33 -7.94
C TYR A 74 16.63 17.60 -7.92
N LEU A 75 15.99 18.77 -8.00
CA LEU A 75 16.67 20.06 -7.98
C LEU A 75 17.45 20.23 -6.67
N ASP A 76 18.73 20.59 -6.79
CA ASP A 76 19.67 20.82 -5.67
C ASP A 76 19.84 19.65 -4.69
N ASP A 77 19.37 18.45 -5.04
CA ASP A 77 19.52 17.23 -4.22
C ASP A 77 20.09 16.06 -5.05
N PRO A 78 21.39 16.11 -5.39
CA PRO A 78 22.06 15.02 -6.09
C PRO A 78 22.08 13.72 -5.28
N ALA A 79 22.03 13.80 -3.94
CA ALA A 79 22.00 12.63 -3.08
C ALA A 79 20.65 11.90 -3.15
N ALA A 80 19.53 12.61 -3.16
CA ALA A 80 18.21 12.01 -3.41
C ALA A 80 18.11 11.43 -4.82
N THR A 81 18.70 12.12 -5.81
CA THR A 81 18.73 11.64 -7.19
C THR A 81 19.50 10.31 -7.27
N ALA A 82 20.67 10.24 -6.65
CA ALA A 82 21.47 9.01 -6.58
C ALA A 82 20.77 7.88 -5.81
N ARG A 83 19.95 8.19 -4.80
CA ARG A 83 19.14 7.17 -4.09
C ARG A 83 17.98 6.64 -4.93
N ALA A 84 17.37 7.49 -5.73
CA ALA A 84 16.24 7.14 -6.58
C ALA A 84 16.67 6.40 -7.85
N MET A 85 17.93 6.54 -8.28
CA MET A 85 18.46 5.91 -9.48
C MET A 85 19.36 4.72 -9.16
N HIS A 86 19.29 3.67 -9.98
CA HIS A 86 20.17 2.50 -9.91
C HIS A 86 20.46 2.01 -11.32
N ASP A 87 21.69 2.15 -11.80
CA ASP A 87 22.13 1.71 -13.13
C ASP A 87 21.18 2.12 -14.28
N GLY A 88 20.71 3.37 -14.25
CA GLY A 88 19.80 3.94 -15.24
C GLY A 88 18.32 3.60 -15.03
N TRP A 89 17.98 2.85 -13.98
CA TRP A 89 16.61 2.59 -13.54
C TRP A 89 16.19 3.55 -12.44
N LEU A 90 14.96 4.05 -12.53
CA LEU A 90 14.28 4.74 -11.45
C LEU A 90 13.64 3.71 -10.52
N ARG A 91 14.03 3.76 -9.25
CA ARG A 91 13.43 3.03 -8.14
C ARG A 91 12.20 3.76 -7.64
N THR A 92 11.02 3.23 -7.91
CA THR A 92 9.76 3.92 -7.59
C THR A 92 9.44 3.93 -6.09
N GLY A 93 9.95 2.93 -5.35
CA GLY A 93 9.56 2.64 -3.97
C GLY A 93 8.11 2.15 -3.85
N ASP A 94 7.50 1.72 -4.95
CA ASP A 94 6.18 1.11 -5.04
C ASP A 94 6.34 -0.40 -5.25
N LEU A 95 5.66 -1.18 -4.41
CA LEU A 95 5.57 -2.62 -4.53
C LEU A 95 4.42 -2.95 -5.49
N VAL A 96 4.70 -3.77 -6.49
CA VAL A 96 3.72 -4.20 -7.50
C VAL A 96 3.76 -5.72 -7.63
N SER A 97 2.64 -6.30 -8.05
CA SER A 97 2.59 -7.65 -8.56
C SER A 97 2.41 -7.63 -10.07
N ARG A 98 3.04 -8.58 -10.76
CA ARG A 98 2.83 -8.87 -12.19
C ARG A 98 2.33 -10.29 -12.32
N ASP A 99 1.28 -10.49 -13.09
CA ASP A 99 0.74 -11.82 -13.38
C ASP A 99 1.44 -12.51 -14.58
N SER A 100 1.01 -13.72 -14.92
CA SER A 100 1.54 -14.47 -16.07
C SER A 100 1.20 -13.84 -17.42
N SER A 101 0.17 -12.99 -17.48
CA SER A 101 -0.17 -12.25 -18.67
C SER A 101 0.71 -11.01 -18.83
N GLY A 102 1.40 -10.55 -17.77
CA GLY A 102 2.21 -9.34 -17.72
C GLY A 102 1.42 -8.08 -17.32
N VAL A 103 0.23 -8.22 -16.74
CA VAL A 103 -0.53 -7.11 -16.15
C VAL A 103 -0.03 -6.85 -14.74
N TYR A 104 0.11 -5.57 -14.40
CA TYR A 104 0.57 -5.11 -13.10
C TYR A 104 -0.59 -4.66 -12.22
N CYS A 105 -0.47 -4.94 -10.92
CA CYS A 105 -1.31 -4.39 -9.86
C CYS A 105 -0.42 -3.73 -8.80
N VAL A 106 -0.85 -2.59 -8.27
CA VAL A 106 -0.15 -1.95 -7.14
C VAL A 106 -0.48 -2.70 -5.86
N VAL A 107 0.55 -3.03 -5.08
CA VAL A 107 0.40 -3.70 -3.77
C VAL A 107 0.41 -2.65 -2.66
N ASP A 108 1.50 -1.90 -2.49
CA ASP A 108 1.62 -0.78 -1.53
C ASP A 108 2.91 0.02 -1.81
N ARG A 109 3.25 0.98 -0.96
CA ARG A 109 4.59 1.57 -0.88
C ARG A 109 5.51 0.66 -0.08
N LEU A 110 6.75 0.48 -0.56
CA LEU A 110 7.77 -0.30 0.14
C LEU A 110 7.97 0.17 1.60
N LYS A 111 8.00 1.48 1.82
CA LYS A 111 8.14 2.08 3.15
C LYS A 111 6.93 1.92 4.10
N ASN A 112 5.81 1.43 3.59
CA ASN A 112 4.60 1.19 4.39
C ASN A 112 4.49 -0.27 4.84
N ILE A 113 5.20 -1.19 4.18
CA ILE A 113 5.23 -2.60 4.56
C ILE A 113 5.74 -2.71 5.99
N TYR A 114 5.05 -3.52 6.79
CA TYR A 114 5.46 -3.87 8.15
C TYR A 114 5.63 -5.38 8.26
N VAL A 115 6.48 -5.84 9.17
CA VAL A 115 6.79 -7.26 9.33
C VAL A 115 6.08 -7.82 10.54
N SER A 116 5.15 -8.74 10.31
CA SER A 116 4.42 -9.40 11.40
C SER A 116 4.72 -10.89 11.43
N GLY A 117 5.44 -11.32 12.47
CA GLY A 117 5.78 -12.73 12.66
C GLY A 117 6.74 -13.27 11.61
N GLY A 118 7.61 -12.41 11.08
CA GLY A 118 8.55 -12.75 10.00
C GLY A 118 7.99 -12.61 8.59
N GLU A 119 6.71 -12.24 8.44
CA GLU A 119 6.06 -12.10 7.14
C GLU A 119 5.82 -10.62 6.79
N ASN A 120 6.06 -10.25 5.53
CA ASN A 120 5.76 -8.93 5.01
C ASN A 120 4.24 -8.74 4.90
N VAL A 121 3.71 -7.69 5.50
CA VAL A 121 2.30 -7.34 5.43
C VAL A 121 2.14 -5.98 4.74
N ALA A 122 1.36 -5.97 3.67
CA ALA A 122 0.97 -4.74 2.98
C ALA A 122 -0.27 -4.14 3.66
N PRO A 123 -0.16 -2.95 4.29
CA PRO A 123 -1.32 -2.27 4.84
C PRO A 123 -2.51 -2.16 3.88
N ALA A 124 -2.27 -1.85 2.59
CA ALA A 124 -3.33 -1.69 1.60
C ALA A 124 -4.17 -2.97 1.41
N GLU A 125 -3.58 -4.16 1.52
CA GLU A 125 -4.31 -5.43 1.48
C GLU A 125 -5.25 -5.57 2.68
N VAL A 126 -4.76 -5.20 3.87
CA VAL A 126 -5.54 -5.24 5.10
C VAL A 126 -6.65 -4.18 5.07
N GLU A 127 -6.34 -2.97 4.59
CA GLU A 127 -7.27 -1.87 4.38
C GLU A 127 -8.40 -2.27 3.41
N ALA A 128 -8.07 -2.91 2.29
CA ALA A 128 -9.05 -3.40 1.32
C ALA A 128 -9.97 -4.47 1.93
N ALA A 129 -9.42 -5.40 2.72
CA ALA A 129 -10.21 -6.40 3.42
C ALA A 129 -11.16 -5.76 4.44
N LEU A 130 -10.69 -4.77 5.21
CA LEU A 130 -11.52 -4.01 6.16
C LEU A 130 -12.63 -3.23 5.44
N ALA A 131 -12.29 -2.51 4.38
CA ALA A 131 -13.22 -1.72 3.58
C ALA A 131 -14.27 -2.58 2.83
N SER A 132 -14.03 -3.88 2.66
CA SER A 132 -15.03 -4.80 2.10
C SER A 132 -16.19 -5.11 3.07
N HIS A 133 -16.10 -4.70 4.34
CA HIS A 133 -17.19 -4.80 5.29
C HIS A 133 -18.24 -3.70 5.03
N PRO A 134 -19.55 -4.01 4.90
CA PRO A 134 -20.56 -3.04 4.48
C PRO A 134 -20.71 -1.80 5.37
N LEU A 135 -20.39 -1.93 6.67
CA LEU A 135 -20.48 -0.82 7.62
C LEU A 135 -19.20 0.03 7.72
N VAL A 136 -18.10 -0.38 7.07
CA VAL A 136 -16.85 0.36 7.07
C VAL A 136 -16.88 1.40 5.95
N ALA A 137 -16.75 2.67 6.33
CA ALA A 137 -16.66 3.78 5.40
C ALA A 137 -15.23 3.93 4.87
N GLU A 138 -14.26 3.92 5.78
CA GLU A 138 -12.84 4.05 5.47
C GLU A 138 -12.00 3.27 6.48
N ALA A 139 -10.84 2.78 6.04
CA ALA A 139 -9.87 2.13 6.92
C ALA A 139 -8.45 2.54 6.54
N ALA A 140 -7.60 2.71 7.56
CA ALA A 140 -6.16 2.88 7.39
C ALA A 140 -5.41 2.00 8.37
N VAL A 141 -4.36 1.35 7.89
CA VAL A 141 -3.55 0.41 8.67
C VAL A 141 -2.09 0.87 8.69
N ILE A 142 -1.47 0.73 9.85
CA ILE A 142 -0.05 0.92 10.08
C ILE A 142 0.53 -0.25 10.88
N GLY A 143 1.81 -0.54 10.68
CA GLY A 143 2.57 -1.38 11.61
C GLY A 143 2.89 -0.62 12.90
N VAL A 144 2.80 -1.32 14.03
CA VAL A 144 3.27 -0.84 15.33
C VAL A 144 4.15 -1.90 16.00
N PRO A 145 5.16 -1.51 16.82
CA PRO A 145 6.05 -2.47 17.47
C PRO A 145 5.31 -3.44 18.40
N ASP A 146 5.64 -4.73 18.30
CA ASP A 146 5.10 -5.80 19.13
C ASP A 146 6.24 -6.69 19.67
N PRO A 147 6.27 -7.02 20.97
CA PRO A 147 7.38 -7.74 21.58
C PRO A 147 7.52 -9.20 21.12
N VAL A 148 6.48 -9.79 20.53
CA VAL A 148 6.47 -11.19 20.09
C VAL A 148 6.55 -11.29 18.57
N TRP A 149 5.84 -10.41 17.86
CA TRP A 149 5.71 -10.47 16.40
C TRP A 149 6.67 -9.53 15.65
N GLY A 150 7.45 -8.72 16.36
CA GLY A 150 8.24 -7.63 15.78
C GLY A 150 7.37 -6.40 15.54
N GLU A 151 6.42 -6.52 14.60
CA GLU A 151 5.34 -5.56 14.40
C GLU A 151 3.97 -6.26 14.29
N ARG A 152 2.90 -5.51 14.56
CA ARG A 152 1.53 -5.94 14.25
C ARG A 152 0.73 -4.78 13.69
N GLY A 153 -0.32 -5.11 12.94
CA GLY A 153 -1.22 -4.11 12.36
C GLY A 153 -2.04 -3.37 13.42
N PHE A 154 -2.12 -2.06 13.30
CA PHE A 154 -3.06 -1.19 14.00
C PHE A 154 -3.99 -0.57 12.94
N ALA A 155 -5.28 -0.90 13.03
CA ALA A 155 -6.31 -0.40 12.14
C ALA A 155 -7.05 0.78 12.76
N PHE A 156 -7.18 1.86 12.00
CA PHE A 156 -8.07 2.98 12.27
C PHE A 156 -9.24 2.88 11.30
N VAL A 157 -10.46 2.87 11.84
CA VAL A 157 -11.65 2.53 11.07
C VAL A 157 -12.73 3.58 11.28
N VAL A 158 -13.27 4.09 10.19
CA VAL A 158 -14.47 4.95 10.17
C VAL A 158 -15.64 4.07 9.77
N THR A 159 -16.75 4.11 10.52
CA THR A 159 -17.94 3.32 10.22
C THR A 159 -19.17 4.19 10.00
N HIS A 160 -20.11 3.68 9.21
CA HIS A 160 -21.42 4.33 9.00
C HIS A 160 -22.37 4.13 10.18
N GLU A 161 -22.25 2.97 10.84
CA GLU A 161 -23.08 2.55 11.97
C GLU A 161 -22.19 1.92 13.05
N PRO A 162 -22.68 1.76 14.29
CA PRO A 162 -21.96 1.05 15.34
C PRO A 162 -21.56 -0.36 14.91
N LEU A 163 -20.27 -0.68 15.05
CA LEU A 163 -19.68 -1.98 14.75
C LEU A 163 -18.65 -2.30 15.82
N SER A 164 -18.64 -3.54 16.33
CA SER A 164 -17.61 -3.94 17.29
C SER A 164 -16.32 -4.38 16.60
N ALA A 165 -15.19 -4.25 17.31
CA ALA A 165 -13.91 -4.73 16.80
C ALA A 165 -13.90 -6.23 16.55
N ASP A 166 -14.55 -7.02 17.42
CA ASP A 166 -14.62 -8.48 17.30
C ASP A 166 -15.41 -8.92 16.07
N GLU A 167 -16.55 -8.27 15.79
CA GLU A 167 -17.34 -8.52 14.58
C GLU A 167 -16.53 -8.20 13.31
N LEU A 168 -15.85 -7.05 13.29
CA LEU A 168 -15.02 -6.65 12.17
C LEU A 168 -13.85 -7.63 11.95
N LEU A 169 -13.15 -8.01 13.01
CA LEU A 169 -12.04 -8.97 12.95
C LEU A 169 -12.49 -10.37 12.55
N ALA A 170 -13.67 -10.82 13.00
CA ALA A 170 -14.25 -12.09 12.58
C ALA A 170 -14.57 -12.08 11.08
N PHE A 171 -15.11 -10.96 10.56
CA PHE A 171 -15.37 -10.79 9.14
C PHE A 171 -14.06 -10.85 8.32
N VAL A 172 -13.04 -10.09 8.68
CA VAL A 172 -11.78 -10.05 7.88
C VAL A 172 -10.94 -11.33 8.00
N ARG A 173 -11.08 -12.11 9.08
CA ARG A 173 -10.41 -13.41 9.23
C ARG A 173 -10.78 -14.43 8.15
N THR A 174 -11.93 -14.26 7.50
CA THR A 174 -12.34 -15.12 6.37
C THR A 174 -11.62 -14.77 5.06
N ARG A 175 -10.88 -13.64 5.02
CA ARG A 175 -10.24 -13.08 3.82
C ARG A 175 -8.72 -12.94 3.95
N LEU A 176 -8.21 -12.82 5.16
CA LEU A 176 -6.79 -12.60 5.44
C LEU A 176 -6.17 -13.77 6.21
N ALA A 177 -4.89 -14.03 5.92
CA ALA A 177 -4.07 -14.90 6.76
C ALA A 177 -3.92 -14.33 8.17
N GLY A 178 -3.79 -15.20 9.18
CA GLY A 178 -3.82 -14.80 10.60
C GLY A 178 -2.77 -13.75 10.99
N PHE A 179 -1.56 -13.81 10.41
CA PHE A 179 -0.49 -12.85 10.68
C PHE A 179 -0.76 -11.44 10.09
N LYS A 180 -1.67 -11.33 9.13
CA LYS A 180 -2.09 -10.03 8.55
C LYS A 180 -3.20 -9.35 9.35
N LEU A 181 -3.87 -10.09 10.25
CA LEU A 181 -4.97 -9.53 11.03
C LEU A 181 -4.46 -8.42 11.97
N PRO A 182 -5.13 -7.25 11.98
CA PRO A 182 -4.81 -6.19 12.93
C PRO A 182 -4.88 -6.71 14.37
N ALA A 183 -3.87 -6.37 15.18
CA ALA A 183 -3.87 -6.60 16.62
C ALA A 183 -4.74 -5.59 17.37
N TYR A 184 -4.84 -4.39 16.80
CA TYR A 184 -5.54 -3.27 17.37
C TYR A 184 -6.51 -2.72 16.33
N VAL A 185 -7.71 -2.41 16.79
CA VAL A 185 -8.72 -1.67 16.04
C VAL A 185 -9.10 -0.47 16.89
N GLU A 186 -9.08 0.72 16.29
CA GLU A 186 -9.59 1.94 16.87
C GLU A 186 -10.62 2.55 15.91
N PHE A 187 -11.81 2.79 16.42
CA PHE A 187 -12.84 3.50 15.66
C PHE A 187 -12.63 5.00 15.83
N VAL A 188 -12.61 5.72 14.71
CA VAL A 188 -12.38 7.17 14.66
C VAL A 188 -13.46 7.84 13.83
N ASP A 189 -13.77 9.09 14.15
CA ASP A 189 -14.75 9.88 13.39
C ASP A 189 -14.25 10.19 11.97
N GLU A 190 -12.94 10.44 11.83
CA GLU A 190 -12.28 10.68 10.55
C GLU A 190 -10.82 10.25 10.55
N LEU A 191 -10.30 9.95 9.36
CA LEU A 191 -8.87 9.69 9.17
C LEU A 191 -8.11 10.99 8.94
N PRO A 192 -6.96 11.21 9.61
CA PRO A 192 -6.16 12.41 9.40
C PRO A 192 -5.61 12.43 7.98
N ARG A 193 -5.66 13.58 7.31
CA ARG A 193 -5.19 13.73 5.92
C ARG A 193 -4.06 14.75 5.79
N SER A 194 -3.25 14.54 4.73
CA SER A 194 -2.15 15.42 4.31
C SER A 194 -2.53 16.29 3.11
N THR A 195 -3.45 15.80 2.29
CA THR A 195 -4.15 16.50 1.21
C THR A 195 -5.59 16.01 1.20
N ILE A 196 -6.46 16.53 0.33
CA ILE A 196 -7.89 16.16 0.27
C ILE A 196 -8.10 14.63 0.24
N GLU A 197 -7.26 13.90 -0.49
CA GLU A 197 -7.45 12.45 -0.70
C GLU A 197 -6.52 11.60 0.19
N LYS A 198 -5.36 12.13 0.60
CA LYS A 198 -4.28 11.30 1.13
C LYS A 198 -4.25 11.23 2.65
N VAL A 199 -4.52 10.04 3.20
CA VAL A 199 -4.34 9.72 4.63
C VAL A 199 -2.89 9.97 5.08
N ALA A 200 -2.75 10.73 6.17
CA ALA A 200 -1.49 11.07 6.79
C ALA A 200 -1.04 9.97 7.76
N LYS A 201 -0.49 8.86 7.23
CA LYS A 201 -0.03 7.71 8.06
C LYS A 201 0.96 8.08 9.19
N HIS A 202 1.71 9.18 9.08
CA HIS A 202 2.57 9.67 10.16
C HIS A 202 1.77 10.11 11.40
N ARG A 203 0.65 10.84 11.21
CA ARG A 203 -0.25 11.24 12.31
C ARG A 203 -0.94 10.04 12.94
N LEU A 204 -1.26 9.02 12.15
CA LEU A 204 -1.80 7.76 12.67
C LEU A 204 -0.78 7.03 13.57
N ARG A 205 0.51 7.06 13.23
CA ARG A 205 1.56 6.48 14.09
C ARG A 205 1.66 7.20 15.45
N GLU A 206 1.58 8.53 15.45
CA GLU A 206 1.53 9.33 16.67
C GLU A 206 0.30 9.00 17.52
N LEU A 207 -0.87 8.92 16.90
CA LEU A 207 -2.12 8.54 17.57
C LEU A 207 -2.04 7.13 18.16
N ALA A 208 -1.53 6.15 17.40
CA ALA A 208 -1.35 4.78 17.88
C ALA A 208 -0.41 4.72 19.09
N ALA A 209 0.71 5.46 19.06
CA ALA A 209 1.64 5.52 20.18
C ALA A 209 0.95 6.04 21.46
N ASN A 210 0.18 7.13 21.34
CA ASN A 210 -0.57 7.72 22.45
C ASN A 210 -1.62 6.75 23.02
N LEU A 211 -2.40 6.11 22.14
CA LEU A 211 -3.44 5.15 22.53
C LEU A 211 -2.84 3.92 23.23
N ARG A 212 -1.69 3.43 22.76
CA ARG A 212 -1.00 2.31 23.37
C ARG A 212 -0.44 2.66 24.75
N ALA A 213 0.22 3.82 24.88
CA ALA A 213 0.69 4.30 26.18
C ALA A 213 -0.46 4.45 27.20
N ALA A 214 -1.61 4.95 26.77
CA ALA A 214 -2.80 5.08 27.62
C ALA A 214 -3.43 3.74 28.03
N ARG A 215 -3.27 2.68 27.22
CA ARG A 215 -3.72 1.31 27.55
C ARG A 215 -2.77 0.65 28.55
N GLU A 216 -1.47 0.82 28.37
CA GLU A 216 -0.44 0.29 29.28
C GLU A 216 -0.50 0.94 30.67
N GLY A 217 -0.72 2.26 30.73
CA GLY A 217 -0.87 2.98 32.01
C GLY A 217 -2.10 2.54 32.82
N ARG A 218 -3.21 2.21 32.15
CA ARG A 218 -4.42 1.67 32.82
C ARG A 218 -4.19 0.27 33.40
N GLN A 219 -3.50 -0.59 32.66
CA GLN A 219 -3.17 -1.95 33.14
C GLN A 219 -2.20 -1.96 34.33
N HIS A 220 -1.38 -0.91 34.49
CA HIS A 220 -0.50 -0.75 35.66
C HIS A 220 -1.22 -0.15 36.87
N ALA A 221 -2.26 0.66 36.66
CA ALA A 221 -3.06 1.26 37.74
C ALA A 221 -4.09 0.28 38.35
N GLU A 222 -4.43 -0.80 37.64
CA GLU A 222 -5.37 -1.84 38.07
C GLU A 222 -4.69 -3.06 38.74
N ARG A 223 -3.35 -3.02 38.93
CA ARG A 223 -2.56 -4.03 39.64
C ARG A 223 -2.07 -3.51 40.98
#